data_AF-A0AA41V3S3-F1
#
_entry.id   AF-A0AA41V3S3-F1
#
_cell.length_a   1.000
_cell.length_b   1.000
_cell.length_c   1.000
_cell.angle_alpha   90.00
_cell.angle_beta   90.00
_cell.angle_gamma   90.00
#
_symmetry.space_group_name_H-M   'P 1'
#
loop_
_entity.id
_entity.type
_entity.pdbx_description
1 polymer ?
#
loop_
_entity_poly.entity_id
_entity_poly.type
_entity_poly.pdbx_seq_one_letter_code
_entity_poly.pdbx_strand_id
1 'polypeptide(L)'
;MIWNLTFEEEVKASLLYSYKHGFSGFAAVLTKSQAETIAEFPQVIGVVANRILSLQTTRSWDFLRLDSVSPSGIMNMAQGGDGAIIGIMDTGIWPESESFRDHGMGEVPSRWKGVCEGGEEFSVSQCN
;
A
#
# COMPACT_ATOMS: atom_id res chain seq x y z
N MET A 1 -7.36 -40.78 11.95
CA MET A 1 -8.17 -39.73 11.29
C MET A 1 -8.20 -38.40 12.06
N ILE A 2 -7.93 -38.37 13.37
CA ILE A 2 -7.97 -37.14 14.18
C ILE A 2 -6.74 -36.22 13.97
N TRP A 3 -5.55 -36.79 13.71
CA TRP A 3 -4.30 -36.04 13.51
C TRP A 3 -4.26 -35.10 12.28
N ASN A 4 -5.12 -35.32 11.28
CA ASN A 4 -5.09 -34.55 10.03
C ASN A 4 -5.86 -33.22 10.14
N LEU A 5 -6.87 -33.16 11.02
CA LEU A 5 -7.68 -31.96 11.24
C LEU A 5 -6.91 -30.90 12.03
N THR A 6 -6.15 -31.31 13.03
CA THR A 6 -5.34 -30.38 13.85
C THR A 6 -4.22 -29.73 13.04
N PHE A 7 -3.59 -30.48 12.13
CA PHE A 7 -2.55 -29.95 11.25
C PHE A 7 -3.10 -28.92 10.25
N GLU A 8 -4.26 -29.18 9.66
CA GLU A 8 -4.87 -28.24 8.71
C GLU A 8 -5.28 -26.92 9.37
N GLU A 9 -5.76 -26.97 10.62
CA GLU A 9 -6.06 -25.78 11.40
C GLU A 9 -4.80 -24.98 11.77
N GLU A 10 -3.71 -25.65 12.16
CA GLU A 10 -2.43 -24.99 12.43
C GLU A 10 -1.88 -24.28 11.19
N VAL A 11 -1.93 -24.93 10.02
CA VAL A 11 -1.50 -24.32 8.75
C VAL A 11 -2.34 -23.09 8.42
N LYS A 12 -3.68 -23.18 8.58
CA LYS A 12 -4.58 -22.05 8.34
C LYS A 12 -4.33 -20.90 9.33
N ALA A 13 -4.04 -21.22 10.59
CA ALA A 13 -3.74 -20.22 11.62
C ALA A 13 -2.40 -19.51 11.38
N SER A 14 -1.41 -20.20 10.80
CA SER A 14 -0.10 -19.62 10.47
C SER A 14 -0.13 -18.75 9.21
N LEU A 15 -1.02 -18.98 8.26
CA LEU A 15 -1.06 -18.26 6.98
C LEU A 15 -1.74 -16.88 7.14
N LEU A 16 -0.98 -15.80 6.94
CA LEU A 16 -1.48 -14.43 7.06
C LEU A 16 -2.02 -13.91 5.73
N TYR A 17 -1.25 -14.07 4.65
CA TYR A 17 -1.58 -13.53 3.33
C TYR A 17 -1.08 -14.45 2.21
N SER A 18 -1.81 -14.47 1.09
CA SER A 18 -1.40 -15.13 -0.16
C SER A 18 -1.32 -14.10 -1.29
N TYR A 19 -0.17 -14.04 -1.95
CA TYR A 19 0.11 -13.11 -3.04
C TYR A 19 0.07 -13.83 -4.38
N LYS A 20 -0.65 -13.24 -5.35
CA LYS A 20 -0.85 -13.85 -6.69
C LYS A 20 -0.56 -12.91 -7.87
N HIS A 21 -0.63 -11.60 -7.66
CA HIS A 21 -0.66 -10.63 -8.78
C HIS A 21 0.66 -9.88 -9.00
N GLY A 22 1.44 -9.59 -7.94
CA GLY A 22 2.77 -8.97 -8.07
C GLY A 22 3.91 -9.99 -8.05
N PHE A 23 3.75 -11.04 -7.25
CA PHE A 23 4.63 -12.21 -7.18
C PHE A 23 3.81 -13.38 -6.64
N SER A 24 4.30 -14.60 -6.85
CA SER A 24 3.71 -15.81 -6.27
C SER A 24 4.37 -16.11 -4.93
N GLY A 25 3.62 -15.99 -3.84
CA GLY A 25 4.17 -16.22 -2.50
C GLY A 25 3.13 -16.11 -1.39
N PHE A 26 3.58 -16.20 -0.15
CA PHE A 26 2.73 -16.05 1.02
C PHE A 26 3.49 -15.45 2.19
N ALA A 27 2.76 -14.88 3.15
CA ALA A 27 3.27 -14.48 4.45
C ALA A 27 2.69 -15.42 5.51
N ALA A 28 3.53 -15.95 6.39
CA ALA A 28 3.11 -16.85 7.45
C ALA A 28 3.90 -16.63 8.75
N VAL A 29 3.27 -16.93 9.87
CA VAL A 29 3.92 -17.02 11.18
C VAL A 29 4.56 -18.40 11.30
N LEU A 30 5.89 -18.43 11.33
CA LEU A 30 6.70 -19.64 11.32
C LEU A 30 7.78 -19.56 12.39
N THR A 31 8.16 -20.71 12.93
CA THR A 31 9.41 -20.83 13.69
C THR A 31 10.61 -20.72 12.75
N LYS A 32 11.79 -20.44 13.31
CA LYS A 32 13.03 -20.37 12.53
C LYS A 32 13.31 -21.66 11.76
N SER A 33 13.14 -22.83 12.39
CA SER A 33 13.37 -24.13 11.75
C SER A 33 12.36 -24.43 10.64
N GLN A 34 11.10 -24.03 10.81
CA GLN A 34 10.10 -24.14 9.75
C GLN A 34 10.46 -23.26 8.55
N ALA A 35 10.89 -22.02 8.80
CA ALA A 35 11.32 -21.11 7.75
C ALA A 35 12.55 -21.64 6.97
N GLU A 36 13.53 -22.22 7.68
CA GLU A 36 14.69 -22.89 7.07
C GLU A 36 14.27 -24.08 6.21
N THR A 37 13.37 -24.93 6.72
CA THR A 37 12.84 -26.08 5.97
C THR A 37 12.12 -25.62 4.70
N ILE A 38 11.32 -24.55 4.78
CA ILE A 38 10.61 -23.99 3.61
C ILE A 38 11.60 -23.42 2.59
N ALA A 39 12.69 -22.79 3.04
CA ALA A 39 13.71 -22.23 2.16
C ALA A 39 14.44 -23.28 1.31
N GLU A 40 14.43 -24.55 1.73
CA GLU A 40 15.06 -25.66 0.99
C GLU A 40 14.20 -26.21 -0.16
N PHE A 41 12.91 -25.86 -0.22
CA PHE A 41 12.04 -26.36 -1.29
C PHE A 41 12.47 -25.76 -2.65
N PRO A 42 12.65 -26.58 -3.71
CA PRO A 42 13.10 -26.09 -5.01
C PRO A 42 12.21 -25.01 -5.65
N GLN A 43 10.94 -24.93 -5.23
CA GLN A 43 9.97 -23.94 -5.71
C GLN A 43 10.03 -22.62 -4.94
N VAL A 44 10.76 -22.56 -3.83
CA VAL A 44 10.90 -21.36 -3.00
C VAL A 44 12.14 -20.59 -3.44
N ILE A 45 11.92 -19.42 -4.03
CA ILE A 45 13.02 -18.56 -4.53
C ILE A 45 13.73 -17.85 -3.37
N GLY A 46 13.03 -17.60 -2.26
CA GLY A 46 13.61 -16.99 -1.08
C GLY A 46 12.63 -16.88 0.08
N VAL A 47 13.19 -16.80 1.28
CA VAL A 47 12.45 -16.54 2.52
C VAL A 47 13.04 -15.29 3.16
N VAL A 48 12.18 -14.30 3.43
CA VAL A 48 12.59 -13.03 4.04
C VAL A 48 11.80 -12.84 5.33
N ALA A 49 12.52 -12.57 6.42
CA ALA A 49 11.88 -12.27 7.69
C ALA A 49 11.13 -10.93 7.62
N ASN A 50 9.89 -10.90 8.10
CA ASN A 50 9.10 -9.68 8.20
C ASN A 50 9.80 -8.64 9.08
N ARG A 51 9.71 -7.36 8.73
CA ARG A 51 10.29 -6.24 9.49
C ARG A 51 9.26 -5.13 9.63
N ILE A 52 9.20 -4.56 10.83
CA ILE A 52 8.42 -3.34 11.07
C ILE A 52 9.29 -2.16 10.61
N LEU A 53 8.73 -1.33 9.73
CA LEU A 53 9.37 -0.09 9.27
C LEU A 53 8.89 1.08 10.14
N SER A 54 9.78 2.01 10.43
CA SER A 54 9.45 3.26 11.13
C SER A 54 9.20 4.39 10.14
N LEU A 55 8.26 5.28 10.48
CA LEU A 55 7.97 6.47 9.67
C LEU A 55 9.19 7.37 9.59
N GLN A 56 9.46 7.87 8.37
CA GLN A 56 10.65 8.68 8.06
C GLN A 56 10.31 10.14 7.70
N THR A 57 9.06 10.57 7.91
CA THR A 57 8.60 11.87 7.40
C THR A 57 9.22 13.05 8.14
N THR A 58 9.86 13.94 7.37
CA THR A 58 10.25 15.30 7.79
C THR A 58 9.59 16.31 6.83
N ARG A 59 9.48 17.59 7.23
CA ARG A 59 8.77 18.68 6.52
C ARG A 59 8.98 18.65 4.99
N SER A 60 7.99 18.17 4.24
CA SER A 60 8.13 17.83 2.81
C SER A 60 8.26 19.04 1.87
N TRP A 61 7.61 20.16 2.17
CA TRP A 61 7.55 21.30 1.24
C TRP A 61 8.90 22.01 1.08
N ASP A 62 9.60 22.27 2.20
CA ASP A 62 10.93 22.88 2.20
C ASP A 62 11.97 21.95 1.54
N PHE A 63 11.82 20.64 1.74
CA PHE A 63 12.68 19.62 1.13
C PHE A 63 12.56 19.60 -0.39
N LEU A 64 11.33 19.65 -0.91
CA LEU A 64 11.07 19.59 -2.35
C LEU A 64 11.33 20.92 -3.08
N ARG A 65 11.59 22.02 -2.35
CA ARG A 65 11.81 23.37 -2.90
C ARG A 65 10.75 23.76 -3.94
N LEU A 66 9.51 23.35 -3.71
CA LEU A 66 8.39 23.65 -4.59
C LEU A 66 7.99 25.11 -4.37
N ASP A 67 8.60 26.00 -5.16
CA ASP A 67 8.29 27.43 -5.12
C ASP A 67 7.01 27.66 -5.96
N SER A 68 5.86 27.76 -5.28
CA SER A 68 4.53 27.89 -5.90
C SER A 68 4.31 29.24 -6.60
N VAL A 69 5.24 30.18 -6.46
CA VAL A 69 5.08 31.58 -6.85
C VAL A 69 5.63 31.89 -8.25
N SER A 70 6.48 31.02 -8.83
CA SER A 70 7.09 31.30 -10.13
C SER A 70 6.21 30.83 -11.31
N PRO A 71 5.88 31.70 -12.28
CA PRO A 71 5.20 31.31 -13.52
C PRO A 71 5.97 30.26 -14.34
N SER A 72 7.29 30.19 -14.19
CA SER A 72 8.17 29.18 -14.80
C SER A 72 8.51 28.01 -13.86
N GLY A 73 7.85 27.91 -12.71
CA GLY A 73 8.06 26.85 -11.74
C GLY A 73 7.55 25.48 -12.21
N ILE A 74 8.11 24.41 -11.64
CA ILE A 74 7.78 23.03 -12.00
C ILE A 74 6.29 22.72 -11.87
N MET A 75 5.61 23.33 -10.89
CA MET A 75 4.16 23.16 -10.70
C MET A 75 3.35 23.67 -11.90
N ASN A 76 3.71 24.83 -12.45
CA ASN A 76 3.03 25.38 -13.64
C ASN A 76 3.38 24.58 -14.90
N MET A 77 4.65 24.20 -15.09
CA MET A 77 5.08 23.40 -16.24
C MET A 77 4.43 22.01 -16.27
N ALA A 78 4.24 21.40 -15.11
CA ALA A 78 3.58 20.10 -14.97
C ALA A 78 2.04 20.20 -14.87
N GLN A 79 1.46 21.40 -15.03
CA GLN A 79 0.01 21.64 -14.89
C GLN A 79 -0.54 21.12 -13.54
N GLY A 80 0.22 21.33 -12.46
CA GLY A 80 -0.12 20.82 -11.13
C GLY A 80 -0.07 19.30 -10.99
N GLY A 81 0.42 18.58 -12.01
CA GLY A 81 0.37 17.12 -12.06
C GLY A 81 -0.95 16.57 -12.60
N ASP A 82 -1.72 17.37 -13.36
CA ASP A 82 -2.99 16.93 -13.94
C ASP A 82 -2.85 15.60 -14.70
N GLY A 83 -3.82 14.70 -14.50
CA GLY A 83 -3.81 13.35 -15.06
C GLY A 83 -2.82 12.36 -14.44
N ALA A 84 -1.95 12.76 -13.50
CA ALA A 84 -1.08 11.85 -12.78
C ALA A 84 -1.87 10.99 -11.77
N ILE A 85 -1.39 9.77 -11.54
CA ILE A 85 -1.97 8.86 -10.53
C ILE A 85 -0.83 8.51 -9.59
N ILE A 86 -0.95 8.91 -8.33
CA ILE A 86 0.09 8.78 -7.31
C ILE A 86 -0.42 7.81 -6.24
N GLY A 87 0.27 6.68 -6.08
CA GLY A 87 0.00 5.73 -5.00
C GLY A 87 0.78 6.09 -3.75
N ILE A 88 0.09 6.18 -2.61
CA ILE A 88 0.69 6.48 -1.31
C ILE A 88 0.50 5.27 -0.40
N MET A 89 1.61 4.70 0.08
CA MET A 89 1.63 3.65 1.10
C MET A 89 2.15 4.26 2.40
N ASP A 90 1.23 4.69 3.25
CA ASP A 90 1.51 5.37 4.52
C ASP A 90 0.47 4.94 5.57
N THR A 91 0.36 5.65 6.70
CA THR A 91 -0.57 5.32 7.78
C THR A 91 -2.03 5.68 7.49
N GLY A 92 -2.30 6.36 6.39
CA GLY A 92 -3.65 6.76 5.99
C GLY A 92 -3.74 8.23 5.57
N ILE A 93 -4.97 8.69 5.38
CA ILE A 93 -5.32 10.07 5.03
C ILE A 93 -6.56 10.50 5.83
N TRP A 94 -6.78 11.81 5.97
CA TRP A 94 -8.02 12.40 6.46
C TRP A 94 -8.84 12.91 5.26
N PRO A 95 -9.67 12.06 4.62
CA PRO A 95 -10.37 12.41 3.39
C PRO A 95 -11.33 13.59 3.54
N GLU A 96 -11.83 13.85 4.76
CA GLU A 96 -12.68 14.98 5.09
C GLU A 96 -11.93 16.33 5.19
N SER A 97 -10.60 16.34 5.17
CA SER A 97 -9.81 17.57 5.21
C SER A 97 -10.09 18.43 3.98
N GLU A 98 -10.19 19.76 4.17
CA GLU A 98 -10.39 20.70 3.07
C GLU A 98 -9.31 20.61 1.97
N SER A 99 -8.10 20.16 2.33
CA SER A 99 -6.98 19.99 1.39
C SER A 99 -7.22 18.91 0.34
N PHE A 100 -8.17 18.01 0.57
CA PHE A 100 -8.54 16.95 -0.37
C PHE A 100 -9.80 17.26 -1.18
N ARG A 101 -10.43 18.43 -1.04
CA ARG A 101 -11.61 18.78 -1.85
C ARG A 101 -11.23 18.88 -3.33
N ASP A 102 -12.09 18.33 -4.17
CA ASP A 102 -11.93 18.26 -5.63
C ASP A 102 -12.47 19.45 -6.43
N HIS A 103 -12.87 20.51 -5.74
CA HIS A 103 -13.52 21.65 -6.39
C HIS A 103 -12.56 22.33 -7.36
N GLY A 104 -12.91 22.33 -8.64
CA GLY A 104 -12.07 22.87 -9.71
C GLY A 104 -11.07 21.88 -10.31
N MET A 105 -11.08 20.61 -9.88
CA MET A 105 -10.37 19.52 -10.54
C MET A 105 -11.15 19.01 -11.76
N GLY A 106 -10.43 18.45 -12.73
CA GLY A 106 -11.03 17.79 -13.90
C GLY A 106 -11.60 16.41 -13.59
N GLU A 107 -12.06 15.71 -14.62
CA GLU A 107 -12.54 14.33 -14.46
C GLU A 107 -11.42 13.38 -14.03
N VAL A 108 -11.78 12.35 -13.26
CA VAL A 108 -10.85 11.27 -12.88
C VAL A 108 -10.27 10.63 -14.14
N PRO A 109 -8.94 10.45 -14.25
CA PRO A 109 -8.33 9.89 -15.44
C PRO A 109 -8.93 8.53 -15.82
N SER A 110 -9.37 8.36 -17.07
CA SER A 110 -10.05 7.12 -17.54
C SER A 110 -9.22 5.83 -17.41
N ARG A 111 -7.90 5.98 -17.28
CA ARG A 111 -6.96 4.87 -17.01
C ARG A 111 -6.91 4.44 -15.54
N TRP A 112 -7.48 5.22 -14.62
CA TRP A 112 -7.63 4.84 -13.22
C TRP A 112 -8.62 3.70 -13.12
N LYS A 113 -8.23 2.64 -12.41
CA LYS A 113 -9.06 1.43 -12.22
C LYS A 113 -9.34 1.14 -10.74
N GLY A 114 -8.96 2.06 -9.85
CA GLY A 114 -9.27 1.92 -8.44
C GLY A 114 -10.72 2.27 -8.16
N VAL A 115 -11.18 1.86 -6.98
CA VAL A 115 -12.50 2.19 -6.46
C VAL A 115 -12.34 2.91 -5.13
N CYS A 116 -13.32 3.73 -4.78
CA CYS A 116 -13.42 4.23 -3.42
C CYS A 116 -13.80 3.08 -2.48
N GLU A 117 -12.89 2.69 -1.60
CA GLU A 117 -13.13 1.68 -0.57
C GLU A 117 -13.22 2.38 0.78
N GLY A 118 -14.29 2.15 1.56
CA GLY A 118 -14.39 2.66 2.92
C GLY A 118 -13.40 1.96 3.86
N GLY A 119 -12.95 2.69 4.90
CA GLY A 119 -12.08 2.20 5.96
C GLY A 119 -12.80 2.08 7.31
N GLU A 120 -12.04 1.79 8.37
CA GLU A 120 -12.57 1.68 9.74
C GLU A 120 -13.17 3.00 10.25
N GLU A 121 -12.53 4.13 9.91
CA GLU A 121 -12.95 5.48 10.33
C GLU A 121 -13.48 6.35 9.18
N PHE A 122 -13.70 5.76 8.00
CA PHE A 122 -14.01 6.52 6.79
C PHE A 122 -15.02 5.80 5.90
N SER A 123 -16.03 6.53 5.44
CA SER A 123 -17.11 6.04 4.59
C SER A 123 -16.91 6.44 3.13
N VAL A 124 -17.47 5.66 2.21
CA VAL A 124 -17.40 5.91 0.75
C VAL A 124 -17.90 7.31 0.36
N SER A 125 -18.82 7.92 1.13
CA SER A 125 -19.31 9.28 0.89
C SER A 125 -18.28 10.39 1.11
N GLN A 126 -17.14 10.08 1.71
CA GLN A 126 -16.03 11.01 1.89
C GLN A 126 -14.96 10.85 0.79
N CYS A 127 -15.15 9.94 -0.17
CA CYS A 127 -14.42 10.03 -1.42
C CYS A 127 -14.97 11.15 -2.28
N ASN A 128 -14.07 11.87 -2.93
CA ASN A 128 -14.41 12.76 -4.02
C ASN A 128 -14.75 11.97 -5.29
#